data_AF-A0A1C5ZBM2-F1
#
_entry.id   AF-A0A1C5ZBM2-F1
#
_cell.length_a   1.000
_cell.length_b   1.000
_cell.length_c   1.000
_cell.angle_alpha   90.00
_cell.angle_beta   90.00
_cell.angle_gamma   90.00
#
_symmetry.space_group_name_H-M   'P 1'
#
loop_
_entity.id
_entity.type
_entity.pdbx_description
1 polymer ?
#
loop_
_entity_poly.entity_id
_entity_poly.type
_entity_poly.pdbx_seq_one_letter_code
_entity_poly.pdbx_strand_id
1 'polypeptide(L)'
;MSVKAVFLYPENGTKYDQEKAVKCGLEKGKEYEVSHIVMGQSSTSVYLEEFKGPFNSVHFGFMEAGKPLDIFRDPRFNPYLGRGGRL
;
A
#
# COMPACT_ATOMS: atom_id res chain seq x y z
N MET A 1 8.01 -14.73 -2.09
CA MET A 1 8.50 -13.51 -2.78
C MET A 1 8.08 -12.33 -1.92
N SER A 2 8.95 -11.35 -1.71
CA SER A 2 8.65 -10.20 -0.84
C SER A 2 8.13 -9.03 -1.65
N VAL A 3 7.04 -8.42 -1.19
CA VAL A 3 6.50 -7.17 -1.73
C VAL A 3 7.08 -6.03 -0.91
N LYS A 4 7.52 -4.98 -1.60
CA LYS A 4 7.99 -3.75 -0.98
C LYS A 4 7.07 -2.58 -1.31
N ALA A 5 6.88 -1.69 -0.36
CA ALA A 5 6.22 -0.41 -0.54
C ALA A 5 7.26 0.71 -0.53
N VAL A 6 7.21 1.59 -1.53
CA VAL A 6 8.07 2.77 -1.64
C VAL A 6 7.26 3.98 -1.24
N PHE A 7 7.64 4.69 -0.18
CA PHE A 7 6.89 5.87 0.29
C PHE A 7 7.15 7.07 -0.64
N LEU A 8 6.24 7.35 -1.57
CA LEU A 8 6.45 8.31 -2.64
C LEU A 8 5.60 9.58 -2.49
N TYR A 9 4.42 9.45 -1.88
CA TYR A 9 3.39 10.47 -1.90
C TYR A 9 2.98 10.89 -0.48
N PRO A 10 3.85 11.60 0.27
CA PRO A 10 3.58 11.99 1.66
C PRO A 10 2.35 12.89 1.82
N GLU A 11 1.96 13.61 0.76
CA GLU A 11 0.84 14.56 0.76
C GLU A 11 -0.48 13.96 0.26
N ASN A 12 -0.51 12.69 -0.14
CA ASN A 12 -1.74 12.03 -0.56
C ASN A 12 -2.61 11.61 0.64
N GLY A 13 -3.88 11.29 0.39
CA GLY A 13 -4.81 10.82 1.42
C GLY A 13 -5.41 11.94 2.25
N THR A 14 -6.01 11.58 3.38
CA THR A 14 -6.58 12.57 4.32
C THR A 14 -5.49 13.23 5.15
N LYS A 15 -5.78 14.37 5.78
CA LYS A 15 -4.87 15.02 6.73
C LYS A 15 -4.40 14.04 7.83
N TYR A 16 -5.29 13.16 8.28
CA TYR A 16 -4.95 12.12 9.25
C TYR A 16 -3.89 11.14 8.72
N ASP A 17 -4.05 10.69 7.46
CA ASP A 17 -3.10 9.76 6.83
C ASP A 17 -1.71 10.40 6.69
N GLN A 18 -1.66 11.64 6.21
CA GLN A 18 -0.44 12.44 6.08
C GLN A 18 0.27 12.61 7.43
N GLU A 19 -0.48 13.03 8.46
CA GLU A 19 0.07 13.22 9.80
C GLU A 19 0.58 11.91 10.40
N LYS A 20 -0.12 10.79 10.18
CA LYS A 20 0.30 9.47 10.65
C LYS A 20 1.61 9.05 9.99
N ALA A 21 1.73 9.19 8.67
CA ALA A 21 2.94 8.85 7.94
C ALA A 21 4.17 9.62 8.47
N VAL A 22 4.01 10.93 8.71
CA VAL A 22 5.06 11.78 9.27
C VAL A 22 5.37 11.41 10.73
N LYS A 23 4.35 11.22 11.57
CA LYS A 23 4.51 10.86 13.00
C LYS A 23 5.21 9.52 13.16
N CYS A 24 4.97 8.56 12.26
CA CYS A 24 5.65 7.28 12.26
C CYS A 24 7.08 7.34 11.72
N GLY A 25 7.48 8.42 11.04
CA GLY A 25 8.82 8.57 10.49
C GLY A 25 9.01 7.87 9.14
N LEU A 26 7.98 7.82 8.30
CA LEU A 26 8.14 7.39 6.92
C LEU A 26 9.01 8.39 6.13
N GLU A 27 10.03 7.88 5.45
CA GLU A 27 11.02 8.65 4.71
C GLU A 27 10.74 8.58 3.21
N LYS A 28 10.60 9.74 2.56
CA LYS A 28 10.26 9.78 1.13
C LYS A 28 11.34 9.08 0.30
N GLY A 29 10.92 8.15 -0.56
CA GLY A 29 11.79 7.35 -1.43
C GLY A 29 12.33 6.07 -0.78
N LYS A 30 12.11 5.87 0.52
CA LYS A 30 12.54 4.64 1.20
C LYS A 30 11.62 3.47 0.88
N GLU A 31 12.23 2.29 0.75
CA GLU A 31 11.53 1.02 0.60
C GLU A 31 11.27 0.40 1.96
N TYR A 32 10.10 -0.20 2.12
CA TYR A 32 9.67 -0.90 3.32
C TYR A 32 9.11 -2.26 2.97
N GLU A 33 9.46 -3.28 3.75
CA GLU A 33 8.89 -4.62 3.59
C GLU A 33 7.41 -4.62 3.99
N VAL A 34 6.58 -5.17 3.12
CA VAL A 34 5.13 -5.27 3.33
C VAL A 34 4.80 -6.61 3.96
N SER A 35 4.16 -6.59 5.12
CA SER A 35 3.70 -7.81 5.79
C SER A 35 2.40 -8.33 5.19
N HIS A 36 1.44 -7.44 4.95
CA HIS A 36 0.19 -7.77 4.26
C HIS A 36 -0.52 -6.52 3.73
N ILE A 37 -1.41 -6.73 2.76
CA ILE A 37 -2.26 -5.71 2.15
C ILE A 37 -3.72 -6.15 2.31
N VAL A 38 -4.57 -5.24 2.77
CA VAL A 38 -6.01 -5.48 2.90
C VAL A 38 -6.76 -4.43 2.08
N MET A 39 -7.33 -4.87 0.95
CA MET A 39 -8.09 -4.01 0.05
C MET A 39 -9.58 -4.01 0.39
N GLY A 40 -10.07 -2.87 0.88
CA GLY A 40 -11.49 -2.58 1.05
C GLY A 40 -12.08 -1.88 -0.18
N GLN A 41 -13.39 -1.63 -0.16
CA GLN A 41 -14.09 -0.98 -1.28
C GLN A 41 -13.63 0.46 -1.51
N SER A 42 -13.33 1.19 -0.42
CA SER A 42 -13.03 2.64 -0.45
C SER A 42 -11.62 2.98 0.04
N SER A 43 -10.89 2.03 0.62
CA SER A 43 -9.50 2.21 1.03
C SER A 43 -8.72 0.90 1.00
N THR A 44 -7.40 1.01 0.86
CA THR A 44 -6.49 -0.14 0.93
C THR A 44 -5.48 0.10 2.05
N SER A 45 -5.46 -0.82 3.00
CA SER A 45 -4.55 -0.82 4.15
C SER A 45 -3.25 -1.56 3.80
N VAL A 46 -2.12 -0.91 4.00
CA VAL A 46 -0.77 -1.46 3.81
C VAL A 46 -0.12 -1.60 5.18
N TYR A 47 0.28 -2.82 5.52
CA TYR A 47 0.99 -3.10 6.76
C TYR A 47 2.47 -3.30 6.45
N LEU A 48 3.31 -2.55 7.15
CA LEU A 48 4.76 -2.60 7.00
C LEU A 48 5.36 -3.34 8.20
N GLU A 49 6.37 -4.19 7.97
CA GLU A 49 6.98 -5.02 9.03
C GLU A 49 7.52 -4.19 10.22
N GLU A 50 8.08 -3.02 9.92
CA GLU A 50 8.74 -2.16 10.92
C GLU A 50 7.78 -1.30 11.75
N PHE A 51 6.49 -1.26 11.41
CA PHE A 51 5.54 -0.30 11.98
C PHE A 51 4.29 -0.95 12.55
N LYS A 52 3.75 -0.33 13.60
CA LYS A 52 2.46 -0.74 14.17
C LYS A 52 1.30 -0.11 13.43
N GLY A 53 0.44 -0.96 12.89
CA GLY A 53 -0.82 -0.59 12.24
C GLY A 53 -0.66 -0.21 10.76
N PRO A 54 -1.78 -0.02 10.05
CA PRO A 54 -1.77 0.14 8.59
C PRO A 54 -1.54 1.59 8.16
N PHE A 55 -0.99 1.76 6.97
CA PHE A 55 -0.97 3.02 6.24
C PHE A 55 -1.89 2.93 5.02
N ASN A 56 -2.35 4.08 4.54
CA ASN A 56 -3.16 4.10 3.32
C ASN A 56 -2.26 3.90 2.09
N SER A 57 -2.67 2.99 1.19
CA SER A 57 -1.96 2.68 -0.06
C SER A 57 -1.63 3.89 -0.94
N VAL A 58 -2.41 4.98 -0.85
CA VAL A 58 -2.23 6.20 -1.67
C VAL A 58 -0.87 6.87 -1.49
N HIS A 59 -0.16 6.55 -0.41
CA HIS A 59 1.18 7.05 -0.13
C HIS A 59 2.30 6.30 -0.87
N PHE A 60 2.01 5.14 -1.45
CA PHE A 60 3.04 4.19 -1.86
C PHE A 60 2.99 3.84 -3.35
N GLY A 61 4.17 3.58 -3.92
CA GLY A 61 4.33 2.66 -5.05
C GLY A 61 4.71 1.28 -4.54
N PHE A 62 4.47 0.22 -5.31
CA PHE A 62 4.77 -1.15 -4.91
C PHE A 62 5.74 -1.83 -5.87
N MET A 63 6.59 -2.69 -5.33
CA MET A 63 7.59 -3.44 -6.07
C MET A 63 7.55 -4.92 -5.65
N GLU A 64 7.76 -5.83 -6.59
CA GLU A 64 7.98 -7.25 -6.32
C GLU A 64 9.09 -7.78 -7.25
N ALA A 65 10.09 -8.45 -6.67
CA ALA A 65 11.26 -8.97 -7.42
C ALA A 65 11.94 -7.92 -8.32
N GLY A 66 12.06 -6.68 -7.82
CA GLY A 66 12.70 -5.56 -8.53
C GLY A 66 11.87 -4.94 -9.65
N LYS A 67 10.60 -5.34 -9.81
CA LYS A 67 9.69 -4.79 -10.83
C LYS A 67 8.54 -4.03 -10.18
N PRO A 68 8.01 -2.97 -10.82
CA PRO A 68 6.78 -2.32 -10.38
C PRO A 68 5.62 -3.32 -10.31
N LEU A 69 4.89 -3.26 -9.21
CA LEU A 69 3.70 -4.07 -8.93
C LEU A 69 2.48 -3.14 -8.85
N ASP A 70 1.45 -3.46 -9.62
CA ASP A 70 0.14 -2.79 -9.52
C ASP A 70 -0.81 -3.65 -8.69
N ILE A 71 -0.90 -3.34 -7.39
CA ILE A 71 -1.75 -4.09 -6.45
C ILE A 71 -3.25 -3.97 -6.76
N PHE A 72 -3.67 -2.95 -7.51
CA PHE A 72 -5.07 -2.73 -7.86
C PHE A 72 -5.49 -3.54 -9.08
N ARG A 73 -4.54 -4.01 -9.90
CA ARG A 73 -4.80 -4.86 -11.07
C ARG A 73 -4.35 -6.31 -10.86
N ASP A 74 -3.85 -6.63 -9.68
CA ASP A 74 -3.39 -7.96 -9.32
C ASP A 74 -4.43 -8.68 -8.44
N PRO A 75 -4.98 -9.83 -8.89
CA PRO A 75 -6.01 -10.57 -8.16
C PRO A 75 -5.51 -11.18 -6.83
N ARG A 76 -4.20 -11.18 -6.56
CA ARG A 76 -3.65 -11.55 -5.25
C ARG A 76 -4.01 -10.55 -4.15
N PHE A 77 -4.19 -9.28 -4.53
CA PHE A 77 -4.44 -8.18 -3.59
C PHE A 77 -5.81 -7.53 -3.78
N ASN A 78 -6.34 -7.50 -5.00
CA ASN A 78 -7.63 -6.91 -5.30
C ASN A 78 -8.73 -7.98 -5.44
N PRO A 79 -9.56 -8.20 -4.39
CA PRO A 79 -10.64 -9.19 -4.44
C PRO A 79 -11.78 -8.80 -5.39
N TYR A 80 -11.84 -7.54 -5.84
CA TYR A 80 -12.90 -7.03 -6.72
C TYR A 80 -12.67 -7.31 -8.21
N LEU A 81 -11.50 -7.81 -8.59
CA LEU A 81 -11.20 -8.05 -10.01
C LEU A 81 -12.02 -9.19 -10.62
N GLY A 82 -12.43 -10.18 -9.81
CA GLY A 82 -13.25 -11.31 -10.24
C GLY A 82 -12.68 -12.15 -11.40
N ARG A 83 -13.12 -13.41 -11.51
CA ARG A 83 -13.09 -14.09 -12.82
C ARG A 83 -14.37 -13.71 -13.57
N GLY A 84 -14.41 -12.50 -14.15
CA GLY A 84 -15.56 -12.02 -14.92
C GLY A 84 -16.69 -11.51 -14.04
N GLY A 85 -17.10 -10.27 -14.33
CA GLY A 85 -18.12 -9.56 -13.57
C GLY A 85 -19.47 -10.28 -13.50
N ARG A 86 -20.12 -10.14 -12.36
CA ARG A 86 -21.57 -10.07 -12.26
C ARG A 86 -21.90 -8.91 -11.33
N LEU A 87 -22.20 -7.79 -11.97
CA LEU A 87 -23.24 -6.87 -11.48
C LEU A 87 -24.60 -7.57 -11.61
#